data_AF-A0A2E5J6B0-F1
#
_entry.id   AF-A0A2E5J6B0-F1
#
_cell.length_a   1.000
_cell.length_b   1.000
_cell.length_c   1.000
_cell.angle_alpha   90.00
_cell.angle_beta   90.00
_cell.angle_gamma   90.00
#
_symmetry.space_group_name_H-M   'P 1'
#
loop_
_entity.id
_entity.type
_entity.pdbx_description
1 polymer ?
#
loop_
_entity_poly.entity_id
_entity_poly.type
_entity_poly.pdbx_seq_one_letter_code
_entity_poly.pdbx_strand_id
1 'polypeptide(L)'
;MSNTLFEKNIPSINFISSRWPNSKIYLEKYFFKNFNRPDFFKLTTLCLKALKFPTRRNHKILLRNLSDKCNTNFNNNKYHNFHHFKAVLLISTILAVKSKIDKNDAFLIVIISLTHDMGHLGKRILKKPYFQEKKTIIDLEKILFKYLLNGEKWRRIKRIILNTFFKNFPNYPKDRVEKIILTADVASSIIFGKKNGLLMASKLKLEINYNGHSSKLYEDFVTLCKQRKFIYFNELE
;
A
#
# COMPACT_ATOMS: atom_id res chain seq x y z
N MET A 1 -8.73 22.93 -13.97
CA MET A 1 -7.77 21.91 -13.47
C MET A 1 -8.11 20.57 -14.12
N SER A 2 -7.22 19.94 -14.88
CA SER A 2 -7.53 18.67 -15.57
C SER A 2 -7.82 17.54 -14.57
N ASN A 3 -9.06 17.03 -14.58
CA ASN A 3 -9.46 15.84 -13.84
C ASN A 3 -8.61 14.67 -14.31
N THR A 4 -7.62 14.31 -13.50
CA THR A 4 -6.61 13.33 -13.87
C THR A 4 -7.10 11.97 -13.41
N LEU A 5 -7.89 11.33 -14.27
CA LEU A 5 -8.46 10.01 -14.02
C LEU A 5 -7.34 8.96 -14.10
N PHE A 6 -7.31 8.02 -13.17
CA PHE A 6 -6.39 6.88 -13.25
C PHE A 6 -6.96 5.71 -14.08
N GLU A 7 -8.27 5.69 -14.30
CA GLU A 7 -8.99 4.71 -15.14
C GLU A 7 -10.26 5.38 -15.73
N LYS A 8 -10.72 4.92 -16.90
CA LYS A 8 -11.98 5.40 -17.49
C LYS A 8 -13.14 5.14 -16.51
N ASN A 9 -14.02 6.12 -16.36
CA ASN A 9 -15.20 6.07 -15.48
C ASN A 9 -14.90 5.96 -13.97
N ILE A 10 -13.68 6.26 -13.52
CA ILE A 10 -13.34 6.31 -12.10
C ILE A 10 -12.96 7.75 -11.72
N PRO A 11 -13.59 8.35 -10.70
CA PRO A 11 -13.30 9.73 -10.30
C PRO A 11 -11.83 9.95 -9.92
N SER A 12 -11.39 11.21 -9.96
CA SER A 12 -10.02 11.58 -9.57
C SER A 12 -9.75 11.27 -8.08
N ILE A 13 -8.47 11.10 -7.74
CA ILE A 13 -8.04 10.89 -6.34
C ILE A 13 -8.56 12.01 -5.42
N ASN A 14 -8.53 13.26 -5.88
CA ASN A 14 -9.03 14.41 -5.12
C ASN A 14 -10.54 14.33 -4.86
N PHE A 15 -11.33 13.91 -5.87
CA PHE A 15 -12.78 13.71 -5.71
C PHE A 15 -13.07 12.60 -4.70
N ILE A 16 -12.34 11.49 -4.79
CA ILE A 16 -12.50 10.37 -3.85
C ILE A 16 -12.13 10.83 -2.44
N SER A 17 -10.99 11.51 -2.29
CA SER A 17 -10.48 11.96 -0.98
C SER A 17 -11.43 12.93 -0.28
N SER A 18 -12.04 13.87 -1.01
CA SER A 18 -12.95 14.87 -0.41
C SER A 18 -14.27 14.29 0.07
N ARG A 19 -14.69 13.13 -0.47
CA ARG A 19 -15.95 12.43 -0.13
C ARG A 19 -15.73 11.13 0.63
N TRP A 20 -14.52 10.90 1.10
CA TRP A 20 -14.18 9.68 1.83
C TRP A 20 -14.83 9.68 3.22
N PRO A 21 -15.43 8.56 3.68
CA PRO A 21 -15.36 7.20 3.11
C PRO A 21 -16.47 6.85 2.09
N ASN A 22 -17.48 7.69 1.90
CA ASN A 22 -18.64 7.39 1.04
C ASN A 22 -18.26 7.11 -0.42
N SER A 23 -17.18 7.74 -0.90
CA SER A 23 -16.63 7.52 -2.24
C SER A 23 -15.85 6.20 -2.42
N LYS A 24 -15.67 5.37 -1.38
CA LYS A 24 -14.91 4.12 -1.48
C LYS A 24 -15.49 3.15 -2.51
N ILE A 25 -16.79 3.19 -2.78
CA ILE A 25 -17.46 2.34 -3.78
C ILE A 25 -16.84 2.46 -5.19
N TYR A 26 -16.27 3.61 -5.53
CA TYR A 26 -15.57 3.79 -6.81
C TYR A 26 -14.26 2.99 -6.87
N LEU A 27 -13.57 2.83 -5.74
CA LEU A 27 -12.36 2.01 -5.63
C LEU A 27 -12.66 0.52 -5.59
N GLU A 28 -13.77 0.11 -4.98
CA GLU A 28 -14.17 -1.30 -4.92
C GLU A 28 -14.27 -1.90 -6.34
N LYS A 29 -14.95 -1.21 -7.24
CA LYS A 29 -15.03 -1.62 -8.66
C LYS A 29 -13.63 -1.73 -9.28
N TYR A 30 -12.74 -0.78 -8.99
CA TYR A 30 -11.39 -0.76 -9.55
C TYR A 30 -10.49 -1.88 -9.04
N PHE A 31 -10.60 -2.22 -7.75
CA PHE A 31 -9.72 -3.20 -7.12
C PHE A 31 -10.18 -4.63 -7.39
N PHE A 32 -11.49 -4.88 -7.41
CA PHE A 32 -12.03 -6.23 -7.43
C PHE A 32 -12.71 -6.65 -8.73
N LYS A 33 -13.11 -5.70 -9.60
CA LYS A 33 -13.81 -6.02 -10.87
C LYS A 33 -12.95 -5.80 -12.12
N ASN A 34 -11.97 -4.91 -12.08
CA ASN A 34 -11.07 -4.65 -13.21
C ASN A 34 -9.71 -5.36 -12.99
N PHE A 35 -9.49 -6.45 -13.71
CA PHE A 35 -8.27 -7.28 -13.65
C PHE A 35 -7.10 -6.75 -14.49
N ASN A 36 -7.23 -5.55 -15.06
CA ASN A 36 -6.14 -4.97 -15.82
C ASN A 36 -4.97 -4.57 -14.91
N ARG A 37 -3.78 -4.96 -15.35
CA ARG A 37 -2.53 -4.55 -14.75
C ARG A 37 -2.38 -3.02 -14.85
N PRO A 38 -2.15 -2.30 -13.74
CA PRO A 38 -2.00 -0.86 -13.78
C PRO A 38 -0.62 -0.47 -14.34
N ASP A 39 -0.57 0.68 -15.02
CA ASP A 39 0.69 1.40 -15.22
C ASP A 39 1.07 2.10 -13.90
N PHE A 40 1.95 1.47 -13.12
CA PHE A 40 2.40 2.01 -11.83
C PHE A 40 3.15 3.33 -11.95
N PHE A 41 3.83 3.60 -13.07
CA PHE A 41 4.51 4.88 -13.26
C PHE A 41 3.49 6.01 -13.46
N LYS A 42 2.46 5.76 -14.28
CA LYS A 42 1.33 6.69 -14.43
C LYS A 42 0.60 6.87 -13.10
N LEU A 43 0.32 5.78 -12.39
CA LEU A 43 -0.42 5.81 -11.12
C LEU A 43 0.33 6.61 -10.03
N THR A 44 1.63 6.38 -9.86
CA THR A 44 2.46 7.15 -8.92
C THR A 44 2.54 8.62 -9.29
N THR A 45 2.63 8.94 -10.58
CA THR A 45 2.60 10.33 -11.07
C THR A 45 1.27 11.02 -10.71
N LEU A 46 0.15 10.33 -10.86
CA LEU A 46 -1.17 10.82 -10.48
C LEU A 46 -1.27 11.04 -8.96
N CYS A 47 -0.72 10.12 -8.17
CA CYS A 47 -0.69 10.25 -6.71
C CYS A 47 0.11 11.48 -6.26
N LEU A 48 1.30 11.71 -6.83
CA LEU A 48 2.10 12.91 -6.53
C LEU A 48 1.39 14.20 -6.95
N LYS A 49 0.67 14.19 -8.08
CA LYS A 49 -0.16 15.33 -8.50
C LYS A 49 -1.28 15.61 -7.50
N ALA A 50 -1.97 14.58 -7.01
CA ALA A 50 -3.01 14.72 -5.98
C ALA A 50 -2.45 15.31 -4.67
N LEU A 51 -1.23 14.90 -4.30
CA LEU A 51 -0.50 15.42 -3.13
C LEU A 51 0.17 16.79 -3.36
N LYS A 52 -0.05 17.41 -4.53
CA LYS A 52 0.56 18.70 -4.91
C LYS A 52 2.09 18.71 -4.79
N PHE A 53 2.73 17.56 -5.03
CA PHE A 53 4.18 17.42 -4.97
C PHE A 53 4.83 17.84 -6.30
N PRO A 54 5.83 18.75 -6.30
CA PRO A 54 6.51 19.17 -7.51
C PRO A 54 7.47 18.08 -8.01
N THR A 55 7.06 17.37 -9.05
CA THR A 55 7.86 16.28 -9.64
C THR A 55 9.00 16.82 -10.51
N ARG A 56 10.24 16.42 -10.21
CA ARG A 56 11.46 16.74 -10.98
C ARG A 56 11.88 15.55 -11.86
N ARG A 57 12.79 15.76 -12.81
CA ARG A 57 13.32 14.70 -13.71
C ARG A 57 13.82 13.48 -12.94
N ASN A 58 14.63 13.69 -11.89
CA ASN A 58 15.18 12.59 -11.08
C ASN A 58 14.09 11.79 -10.35
N HIS A 59 13.01 12.45 -9.89
CA HIS A 59 11.86 11.76 -9.30
C HIS A 59 11.17 10.86 -10.33
N LYS A 60 10.99 11.33 -11.57
CA LYS A 60 10.39 10.53 -12.64
C LYS A 60 11.24 9.30 -12.98
N ILE A 61 12.57 9.45 -13.07
CA ILE A 61 13.48 8.34 -13.34
C ILE A 61 13.40 7.30 -12.22
N LEU A 62 13.47 7.74 -10.96
CA LEU A 62 13.35 6.85 -9.81
C LEU A 62 12.01 6.10 -9.81
N LEU A 63 10.89 6.81 -10.00
CA LEU A 63 9.56 6.19 -10.01
C LEU A 63 9.39 5.21 -11.16
N ARG A 64 9.96 5.48 -12.34
CA ARG A 64 9.96 4.53 -13.46
C ARG A 64 10.69 3.25 -13.06
N ASN A 65 11.93 3.37 -12.57
CA ASN A 65 12.74 2.22 -12.15
C ASN A 65 12.05 1.37 -11.08
N LEU A 66 11.45 2.01 -10.06
CA LEU A 66 10.71 1.31 -9.02
C LEU A 66 9.43 0.65 -9.56
N SER A 67 8.71 1.34 -10.45
CA SER A 67 7.49 0.80 -11.07
C SER A 67 7.79 -0.45 -11.87
N ASP A 68 8.87 -0.44 -12.66
CA ASP A 68 9.32 -1.57 -13.50
C ASP A 68 9.73 -2.77 -12.64
N LYS A 69 10.42 -2.53 -11.51
CA LYS A 69 10.73 -3.60 -10.54
C LYS A 69 9.48 -4.18 -9.90
N CYS A 70 8.58 -3.34 -9.38
CA CYS A 70 7.36 -3.82 -8.73
C CYS A 70 6.49 -4.61 -9.72
N ASN A 71 6.48 -4.19 -10.97
CA ASN A 71 5.87 -4.90 -12.09
C ASN A 71 6.29 -6.38 -12.22
N THR A 72 7.48 -6.77 -11.79
CA THR A 72 7.93 -8.17 -11.87
C THR A 72 7.42 -9.07 -10.74
N ASN A 73 6.87 -8.52 -9.65
CA ASN A 73 6.43 -9.30 -8.50
C ASN A 73 5.22 -10.22 -8.75
N PHE A 74 4.46 -9.96 -9.81
CA PHE A 74 3.03 -10.29 -9.80
C PHE A 74 2.66 -11.60 -10.45
N ASN A 75 3.60 -12.30 -11.09
CA ASN A 75 3.24 -13.41 -11.97
C ASN A 75 2.69 -14.64 -11.24
N ASN A 76 2.95 -14.79 -9.93
CA ASN A 76 2.55 -15.98 -9.16
C ASN A 76 1.86 -15.70 -7.80
N ASN A 77 1.87 -14.46 -7.31
CA ASN A 77 1.32 -14.14 -5.98
C ASN A 77 -0.23 -14.06 -6.03
N LYS A 78 -0.91 -14.69 -5.07
CA LYS A 78 -2.39 -14.72 -5.04
C LYS A 78 -2.97 -13.49 -4.35
N TYR A 79 -2.37 -13.06 -3.25
CA TYR A 79 -2.73 -11.87 -2.48
C TYR A 79 -1.79 -10.70 -2.78
N HIS A 80 -0.47 -10.86 -2.60
CA HIS A 80 0.52 -9.78 -2.80
C HIS A 80 0.85 -9.56 -4.30
N ASN A 81 -0.20 -9.25 -5.07
CA ASN A 81 -0.17 -9.03 -6.51
C ASN A 81 -0.35 -7.55 -6.89
N PHE A 82 -0.51 -7.24 -8.17
CA PHE A 82 -0.62 -5.86 -8.64
C PHE A 82 -1.87 -5.14 -8.11
N HIS A 83 -2.95 -5.87 -7.78
CA HIS A 83 -4.14 -5.26 -7.18
C HIS A 83 -3.87 -4.80 -5.76
N HIS A 84 -3.13 -5.60 -4.98
CA HIS A 84 -2.72 -5.20 -3.63
C HIS A 84 -1.88 -3.93 -3.67
N PHE A 85 -0.82 -3.90 -4.50
CA PHE A 85 0.03 -2.71 -4.67
C PHE A 85 -0.76 -1.47 -5.10
N LYS A 86 -1.66 -1.64 -6.07
CA LYS A 86 -2.56 -0.58 -6.56
C LYS A 86 -3.46 -0.05 -5.45
N ALA A 87 -4.00 -0.95 -4.62
CA ALA A 87 -4.85 -0.61 -3.50
C ALA A 87 -4.07 0.17 -2.43
N VAL A 88 -2.90 -0.34 -1.99
CA VAL A 88 -2.07 0.33 -0.99
C VAL A 88 -1.67 1.72 -1.46
N LEU A 89 -1.20 1.87 -2.71
CA LEU A 89 -0.80 3.17 -3.27
C LEU A 89 -1.94 4.19 -3.33
N LEU A 90 -3.12 3.79 -3.79
CA LEU A 90 -4.26 4.71 -3.90
C LEU A 90 -4.83 5.06 -2.53
N ILE A 91 -5.02 4.07 -1.66
CA ILE A 91 -5.57 4.28 -0.32
C ILE A 91 -4.63 5.14 0.52
N SER A 92 -3.32 4.87 0.49
CA SER A 92 -2.34 5.70 1.21
C SER A 92 -2.36 7.14 0.73
N THR A 93 -2.49 7.36 -0.59
CA THR A 93 -2.55 8.71 -1.17
C THR A 93 -3.82 9.43 -0.73
N ILE A 94 -4.96 8.74 -0.71
CA ILE A 94 -6.23 9.33 -0.24
C ILE A 94 -6.14 9.75 1.23
N LEU A 95 -5.63 8.86 2.09
CA LEU A 95 -5.42 9.16 3.50
C LEU A 95 -4.45 10.33 3.70
N ALA A 96 -3.39 10.40 2.90
CA ALA A 96 -2.40 11.47 2.93
C ALA A 96 -2.98 12.82 2.50
N VAL A 97 -3.84 12.84 1.48
CA VAL A 97 -4.59 14.04 1.06
C VAL A 97 -5.52 14.52 2.18
N LYS A 98 -6.33 13.63 2.76
CA LYS A 98 -7.22 13.97 3.90
C LYS A 98 -6.44 14.51 5.09
N SER A 99 -5.29 13.89 5.36
CA SER A 99 -4.42 14.25 6.46
C SER A 99 -3.64 15.54 6.22
N LYS A 100 -3.65 16.11 5.01
CA LYS A 100 -2.81 17.28 4.65
C LYS A 100 -1.33 17.02 4.99
N ILE A 101 -0.80 15.88 4.52
CA ILE A 101 0.61 15.54 4.73
C ILE A 101 1.54 16.59 4.08
N ASP A 102 2.72 16.81 4.65
CA ASP A 102 3.70 17.71 4.05
C ASP A 102 4.32 17.14 2.76
N LYS A 103 5.01 18.00 2.00
CA LYS A 103 5.59 17.62 0.69
C LYS A 103 6.69 16.58 0.78
N ASN A 104 7.51 16.59 1.82
CA ASN A 104 8.60 15.61 1.96
C ASN A 104 8.01 14.22 2.25
N ASP A 105 7.00 14.17 3.10
CA ASP A 105 6.28 12.96 3.45
C ASP A 105 5.40 12.46 2.31
N ALA A 106 4.84 13.35 1.48
CA ALA A 106 4.09 12.99 0.28
C ALA A 106 4.90 12.10 -0.67
N PHE A 107 6.17 12.43 -0.90
CA PHE A 107 7.04 11.61 -1.74
C PHE A 107 7.35 10.26 -1.10
N LEU A 108 7.61 10.24 0.22
CA LEU A 108 7.84 9.00 0.96
C LEU A 108 6.63 8.07 0.93
N ILE A 109 5.41 8.60 1.07
CA ILE A 109 4.18 7.80 0.97
C ILE A 109 4.09 7.10 -0.38
N VAL A 110 4.32 7.82 -1.49
CA VAL A 110 4.25 7.21 -2.82
C VAL A 110 5.32 6.14 -3.01
N ILE A 111 6.55 6.39 -2.56
CA ILE A 111 7.65 5.42 -2.67
C ILE A 111 7.38 4.17 -1.82
N ILE A 112 7.06 4.32 -0.54
CA ILE A 112 6.86 3.20 0.37
C ILE A 112 5.63 2.40 -0.05
N SER A 113 4.51 3.05 -0.38
CA SER A 113 3.31 2.32 -0.81
C SER A 113 3.52 1.52 -2.08
N LEU A 114 4.28 2.04 -3.04
CA LEU A 114 4.61 1.29 -4.26
C LEU A 114 5.50 0.09 -3.96
N THR A 115 6.36 0.17 -2.93
CA THR A 115 7.51 -0.74 -2.81
C THR A 115 7.52 -1.63 -1.57
N HIS A 116 6.60 -1.46 -0.62
CA HIS A 116 6.60 -2.17 0.67
C HIS A 116 6.76 -3.70 0.54
N ASP A 117 6.19 -4.29 -0.51
CA ASP A 117 6.30 -5.72 -0.81
C ASP A 117 7.16 -6.03 -2.05
N MET A 118 8.01 -5.11 -2.51
CA MET A 118 8.85 -5.32 -3.69
C MET A 118 9.72 -6.59 -3.54
N GLY A 119 9.66 -7.48 -4.53
CA GLY A 119 10.30 -8.79 -4.49
C GLY A 119 9.58 -9.88 -3.67
N HIS A 120 8.34 -9.66 -3.21
CA HIS A 120 7.57 -10.63 -2.42
C HIS A 120 7.39 -11.97 -3.17
N LEU A 121 7.70 -13.07 -2.48
CA LEU A 121 7.78 -14.41 -3.09
C LEU A 121 6.45 -15.18 -3.19
N GLY A 122 5.34 -14.58 -2.78
CA GLY A 122 4.04 -15.25 -2.80
C GLY A 122 3.95 -16.44 -1.84
N LYS A 123 4.74 -16.41 -0.76
CA LYS A 123 4.75 -17.45 0.27
C LYS A 123 5.24 -16.91 1.58
N ARG A 124 4.79 -17.54 2.66
CA ARG A 124 5.26 -17.25 4.01
C ARG A 124 6.54 -18.02 4.33
N ILE A 125 7.59 -17.32 4.77
CA ILE A 125 8.81 -17.95 5.28
C ILE A 125 8.76 -17.99 6.82
N LEU A 126 8.17 -19.04 7.37
CA LEU A 126 7.90 -19.16 8.81
C LEU A 126 9.16 -19.08 9.70
N LYS A 127 10.27 -19.68 9.26
CA LYS A 127 11.53 -19.76 10.04
C LYS A 127 12.33 -18.46 10.08
N LYS A 128 11.95 -17.44 9.29
CA LYS A 128 12.70 -16.17 9.19
C LYS A 128 11.72 -14.99 9.30
N PRO A 129 11.45 -14.49 10.52
CA PRO A 129 10.68 -13.26 10.69
C PRO A 129 11.27 -12.11 9.87
N TYR A 130 10.41 -11.23 9.36
CA TYR A 130 10.77 -10.09 8.52
C TYR A 130 11.48 -10.45 7.20
N PHE A 131 11.42 -11.70 6.73
CA PHE A 131 12.20 -12.11 5.55
C PHE A 131 11.84 -11.28 4.30
N GLN A 132 10.55 -11.08 4.04
CA GLN A 132 10.09 -10.37 2.85
C GLN A 132 10.42 -8.87 2.97
N GLU A 133 10.17 -8.29 4.14
CA GLU A 133 10.44 -6.89 4.46
C GLU A 133 11.94 -6.58 4.35
N LYS A 134 12.81 -7.46 4.88
CA LYS A 134 14.27 -7.33 4.75
C LYS A 134 14.73 -7.44 3.29
N LYS A 135 14.11 -8.31 2.49
CA LYS A 135 14.40 -8.42 1.07
C LYS A 135 14.04 -7.13 0.33
N THR A 136 12.83 -6.60 0.57
CA THR A 136 12.40 -5.29 0.07
C THR A 136 13.42 -4.20 0.40
N ILE A 137 13.87 -4.14 1.66
CA ILE A 137 14.82 -3.14 2.14
C ILE A 137 16.15 -3.23 1.39
N ILE A 138 16.72 -4.42 1.25
CA ILE A 138 18.00 -4.61 0.54
C ILE A 138 17.90 -4.14 -0.92
N ASP A 139 16.80 -4.47 -1.59
CA ASP A 139 16.62 -4.09 -2.99
C ASP A 139 16.33 -2.59 -3.14
N LEU A 140 15.59 -1.99 -2.19
CA LEU A 140 15.36 -0.55 -2.19
C LEU A 140 16.61 0.25 -1.88
N GLU A 141 17.46 -0.20 -0.97
CA GLU A 141 18.68 0.51 -0.57
C GLU A 141 19.56 0.80 -1.79
N LYS A 142 19.77 -0.21 -2.63
CA LYS A 142 20.56 -0.14 -3.87
C LYS A 142 20.05 0.92 -4.86
N ILE A 143 18.74 1.17 -4.84
CA ILE A 143 18.08 2.11 -5.74
C ILE A 143 18.02 3.49 -5.09
N LEU A 144 17.42 3.57 -3.90
CA LEU A 144 17.09 4.82 -3.22
C LEU A 144 18.33 5.55 -2.73
N PHE A 145 19.42 4.88 -2.33
CA PHE A 145 20.60 5.59 -1.83
C PHE A 145 21.20 6.54 -2.90
N LYS A 146 21.05 6.20 -4.19
CA LYS A 146 21.45 7.06 -5.31
C LYS A 146 20.62 8.34 -5.45
N TYR A 147 19.44 8.40 -4.83
CA TYR A 147 18.48 9.51 -4.95
C TYR A 147 18.15 10.18 -3.60
N LEU A 148 18.33 9.47 -2.48
CA LEU A 148 18.03 9.91 -1.12
C LEU A 148 19.33 9.85 -0.30
N LEU A 149 20.07 10.95 -0.28
CA LEU A 149 21.37 11.07 0.41
C LEU A 149 21.25 11.27 1.95
N ASN A 150 20.14 10.86 2.56
CA ASN A 150 19.90 11.12 3.98
C ASN A 150 19.66 9.82 4.77
N GLY A 151 20.60 9.49 5.66
CA GLY A 151 20.53 8.31 6.53
C GLY A 151 19.35 8.30 7.50
N GLU A 152 18.85 9.45 7.97
CA GLU A 152 17.61 9.52 8.78
C GLU A 152 16.38 9.15 7.97
N LYS A 153 16.26 9.67 6.75
CA LYS A 153 15.16 9.31 5.85
C LYS A 153 15.19 7.82 5.53
N TRP A 154 16.37 7.27 5.27
CA TRP A 154 16.53 5.84 5.05
C TRP A 154 16.17 5.01 6.28
N ARG A 155 16.66 5.38 7.48
CA ARG A 155 16.28 4.72 8.74
C ARG A 155 14.77 4.74 8.97
N ARG A 156 14.11 5.85 8.65
CA ARG A 156 12.64 5.98 8.72
C ARG A 156 11.95 5.03 7.74
N ILE A 157 12.35 5.01 6.46
CA ILE A 157 11.80 4.07 5.45
C ILE A 157 11.98 2.62 5.92
N LYS A 158 13.19 2.25 6.36
CA LYS A 158 13.51 0.91 6.86
C LYS A 158 12.60 0.51 8.03
N ARG A 159 12.40 1.39 9.00
CA ARG A 159 11.48 1.15 10.13
C ARG A 159 10.05 0.90 9.64
N ILE A 160 9.54 1.76 8.76
CA ILE A 160 8.16 1.65 8.25
C ILE A 160 7.96 0.32 7.52
N ILE A 161 8.88 -0.07 6.64
CA ILE A 161 8.81 -1.34 5.92
C ILE A 161 8.91 -2.53 6.87
N LEU A 162 9.78 -2.49 7.88
CA LEU A 162 9.82 -3.58 8.88
C LEU A 162 8.49 -3.73 9.64
N ASN A 163 7.77 -2.63 9.86
CA ASN A 163 6.51 -2.64 10.60
C ASN A 163 5.29 -3.07 9.76
N THR A 164 5.43 -3.22 8.43
CA THR A 164 4.40 -3.91 7.61
C THR A 164 4.30 -5.39 7.98
N PHE A 165 5.33 -5.97 8.60
CA PHE A 165 5.27 -7.31 9.17
C PHE A 165 4.14 -7.41 10.21
N PHE A 166 3.04 -8.05 9.81
CA PHE A 166 1.77 -7.95 10.50
C PHE A 166 1.76 -8.52 11.94
N LYS A 167 2.64 -9.50 12.23
CA LYS A 167 2.70 -10.13 13.56
C LYS A 167 3.39 -9.28 14.64
N ASN A 168 4.20 -8.29 14.27
CA ASN A 168 4.87 -7.43 15.24
C ASN A 168 4.00 -6.23 15.57
N PHE A 169 3.61 -5.99 16.81
CA PHE A 169 2.82 -4.78 17.12
C PHE A 169 3.77 -3.59 17.25
N PRO A 170 3.80 -2.65 16.28
CA PRO A 170 4.63 -1.47 16.45
C PRO A 170 4.10 -0.65 17.64
N ASN A 171 5.01 -0.20 18.51
CA ASN A 171 4.69 0.82 19.51
C ASN A 171 4.31 2.08 18.77
N TYR A 172 3.01 2.36 18.69
CA TYR A 172 2.38 3.45 17.91
C TYR A 172 3.26 4.70 17.79
N PRO A 173 4.06 4.82 16.72
CA PRO A 173 4.94 5.96 16.59
C PRO A 173 4.12 7.19 16.21
N LYS A 174 4.53 8.38 16.65
CA LYS A 174 3.95 9.67 16.22
C LYS A 174 4.09 9.92 14.70
N ASP A 175 4.76 9.03 13.97
CA ASP A 175 5.00 9.12 12.54
C ASP A 175 3.72 8.92 11.71
N ARG A 176 3.31 9.98 11.01
CA ARG A 176 2.10 10.01 10.20
C ARG A 176 2.21 9.18 8.92
N VAL A 177 3.38 9.13 8.31
CA VAL A 177 3.63 8.30 7.11
C VAL A 177 3.47 6.85 7.48
N GLU A 178 4.10 6.43 8.58
CA GLU A 178 3.99 5.06 9.07
C GLU A 178 2.53 4.65 9.32
N LYS A 179 1.77 5.47 10.05
CA LYS A 179 0.35 5.22 10.29
C LYS A 179 -0.45 5.05 9.00
N ILE A 180 -0.21 5.92 8.01
CA ILE A 180 -0.91 5.86 6.72
C ILE A 180 -0.55 4.57 5.97
N ILE A 181 0.74 4.23 5.89
CA ILE A 181 1.21 3.03 5.18
C ILE A 181 0.63 1.76 5.81
N LEU A 182 0.81 1.59 7.12
CA LEU A 182 0.36 0.38 7.81
C LEU A 182 -1.17 0.23 7.77
N THR A 183 -1.88 1.35 7.77
CA THR A 183 -3.34 1.34 7.60
C THR A 183 -3.72 0.96 6.17
N ALA A 184 -3.09 1.56 5.16
CA ALA A 184 -3.42 1.32 3.75
C ALA A 184 -3.12 -0.12 3.30
N ASP A 185 -2.05 -0.71 3.84
CA ASP A 185 -1.63 -2.10 3.61
C ASP A 185 -2.79 -3.10 3.84
N VAL A 186 -3.48 -2.95 4.97
CA VAL A 186 -4.58 -3.84 5.37
C VAL A 186 -5.96 -3.38 4.92
N ALA A 187 -6.09 -2.12 4.49
CA ALA A 187 -7.37 -1.44 4.29
C ALA A 187 -8.29 -2.16 3.31
N SER A 188 -7.75 -2.64 2.19
CA SER A 188 -8.53 -3.29 1.13
C SER A 188 -9.28 -4.53 1.61
N SER A 189 -8.82 -5.16 2.70
CA SER A 189 -9.46 -6.34 3.29
C SER A 189 -10.57 -5.97 4.29
N ILE A 190 -10.70 -4.69 4.66
CA ILE A 190 -11.64 -4.23 5.69
C ILE A 190 -12.69 -3.27 5.11
N ILE A 191 -12.25 -2.22 4.41
CA ILE A 191 -13.10 -1.06 4.13
C ILE A 191 -14.22 -1.35 3.12
N PHE A 192 -14.09 -2.41 2.32
CA PHE A 192 -15.05 -2.84 1.31
C PHE A 192 -15.99 -3.96 1.79
N GLY A 193 -16.08 -4.16 3.10
CA GLY A 193 -17.02 -5.09 3.73
C GLY A 193 -16.57 -6.56 3.76
N LYS A 194 -17.29 -7.36 4.56
CA LYS A 194 -16.96 -8.76 4.88
C LYS A 194 -16.79 -9.64 3.64
N LYS A 195 -17.62 -9.46 2.60
CA LYS A 195 -17.54 -10.24 1.35
C LYS A 195 -16.16 -10.12 0.68
N ASN A 196 -15.68 -8.88 0.50
CA ASN A 196 -14.37 -8.63 -0.11
C ASN A 196 -13.24 -9.02 0.82
N GLY A 197 -13.41 -8.84 2.14
CA GLY A 197 -12.47 -9.32 3.15
C GLY A 197 -12.26 -10.83 3.11
N LEU A 198 -13.34 -11.62 3.00
CA LEU A 198 -13.26 -13.08 2.87
C LEU A 198 -12.61 -13.52 1.56
N LEU A 199 -12.86 -12.81 0.45
CA LEU A 199 -12.17 -13.04 -0.82
C LEU A 199 -10.66 -12.79 -0.72
N MET A 200 -10.27 -11.74 -0.02
CA MET A 200 -8.86 -11.44 0.23
C MET A 200 -8.21 -12.48 1.16
N ALA A 201 -8.93 -12.92 2.19
CA ALA A 201 -8.46 -13.98 3.08
C ALA A 201 -8.32 -15.33 2.36
N SER A 202 -9.19 -15.66 1.40
CA SER A 202 -9.04 -16.89 0.61
C SER A 202 -7.81 -16.84 -0.29
N LYS A 203 -7.51 -15.70 -0.91
CA LYS A 203 -6.27 -15.48 -1.68
C LYS A 203 -5.04 -15.59 -0.78
N LEU A 204 -5.07 -14.98 0.41
CA LEU A 204 -3.98 -15.06 1.36
C LEU A 204 -3.77 -16.49 1.84
N LYS A 205 -4.86 -17.22 2.16
CA LYS A 205 -4.82 -18.64 2.56
C LYS A 205 -4.03 -19.47 1.55
N LEU A 206 -4.34 -19.34 0.26
CA LEU A 206 -3.63 -20.05 -0.81
C LEU A 206 -2.16 -19.65 -0.87
N GLU A 207 -1.86 -18.36 -0.71
CA GLU A 207 -0.50 -17.85 -0.78
C GLU A 207 0.38 -18.36 0.37
N ILE A 208 -0.16 -18.42 1.59
CA ILE A 208 0.61 -18.83 2.78
C ILE A 208 0.46 -20.33 3.12
N ASN A 209 -0.20 -21.11 2.27
CA ASN A 209 -0.55 -22.52 2.51
C ASN A 209 -1.20 -22.72 3.89
N TYR A 210 -2.18 -21.89 4.24
CA TYR A 210 -2.88 -21.99 5.52
C TYR A 210 -3.89 -23.14 5.49
N ASN A 211 -3.82 -24.04 6.48
CA ASN A 211 -4.67 -25.24 6.53
C ASN A 211 -6.09 -24.97 7.04
N GLY A 212 -6.34 -23.86 7.74
CA GLY A 212 -7.66 -23.52 8.28
C GLY A 212 -8.62 -22.88 7.25
N HIS A 213 -9.84 -22.55 7.68
CA HIS A 213 -10.81 -21.85 6.84
C HIS A 213 -10.46 -20.36 6.65
N SER A 214 -10.79 -19.80 5.49
CA SER A 214 -10.58 -18.37 5.19
C SER A 214 -11.42 -17.46 6.09
N SER A 215 -12.58 -17.93 6.58
CA SER A 215 -13.39 -17.23 7.58
C SER A 215 -12.63 -17.01 8.88
N LYS A 216 -12.02 -18.07 9.42
CA LYS A 216 -11.21 -17.98 10.63
C LYS A 216 -10.00 -17.06 10.45
N LEU A 217 -9.30 -17.20 9.32
CA LEU A 217 -8.18 -16.31 8.98
C LEU A 217 -8.61 -14.83 8.92
N TYR A 218 -9.79 -14.56 8.37
CA TYR A 218 -10.36 -13.22 8.30
C TYR A 218 -10.76 -12.67 9.68
N GLU A 219 -11.40 -13.46 10.52
CA GLU A 219 -11.79 -13.07 11.89
C GLU A 219 -10.58 -12.75 12.77
N ASP A 220 -9.55 -13.59 12.71
CA ASP A 220 -8.30 -13.38 13.43
C ASP A 220 -7.61 -12.10 12.92
N PHE A 221 -7.61 -11.87 11.60
CA PHE A 221 -7.10 -10.65 10.99
C PHE A 221 -7.87 -9.39 11.46
N VAL A 222 -9.20 -9.40 11.46
CA VAL A 222 -10.02 -8.27 11.93
C VAL A 222 -9.74 -7.98 13.40
N THR A 223 -9.60 -9.01 14.23
CA THR A 223 -9.25 -8.89 15.64
C THR A 223 -7.90 -8.19 15.84
N LEU A 224 -6.88 -8.63 15.08
CA LEU A 224 -5.55 -8.02 15.10
C LEU A 224 -5.58 -6.56 14.61
N CYS A 225 -6.35 -6.27 13.58
CA CYS A 225 -6.51 -4.89 13.08
C CYS A 225 -7.16 -3.97 14.13
N LYS A 226 -8.17 -4.43 14.87
CA LYS A 226 -8.79 -3.68 15.98
C LYS A 226 -7.76 -3.39 17.09
N GLN A 227 -6.98 -4.40 17.48
CA GLN A 227 -5.91 -4.25 18.48
C GLN A 227 -4.83 -3.26 18.03
N ARG A 228 -4.54 -3.22 16.72
CA ARG A 228 -3.61 -2.27 16.08
C ARG A 228 -4.17 -0.87 15.85
N LYS A 229 -5.44 -0.59 16.23
CA LYS A 229 -6.09 0.75 16.16
C LYS A 229 -5.79 1.50 14.84
N PHE A 230 -5.89 0.80 13.71
CA PHE A 230 -5.73 1.43 12.40
C PHE A 230 -6.76 2.53 12.19
N ILE A 231 -6.43 3.52 11.36
CA ILE A 231 -7.20 4.76 11.13
C ILE A 231 -8.69 4.48 10.81
N TYR A 232 -9.02 3.31 10.24
CA TYR A 232 -10.37 2.97 9.78
C TYR A 232 -11.37 2.51 10.84
N PHE A 233 -10.97 2.26 12.09
CA PHE A 233 -11.94 1.76 13.09
C PHE A 233 -12.86 2.84 13.68
N ASN A 234 -12.53 4.12 13.53
CA ASN A 234 -13.40 5.22 13.97
C ASN A 234 -14.25 5.82 12.83
N GLU A 235 -14.10 5.34 11.58
CA GLU A 235 -14.82 5.85 10.39
C GLU A 235 -15.82 4.80 9.80
N LEU A 236 -16.05 3.69 10.50
CA LEU A 236 -16.91 2.57 10.06
C LEU A 236 -18.12 2.34 10.99
N GLU A 237 -18.27 3.15 12.02
CA GLU A 237 -19.51 3.34 12.81
C GLU A 237 -20.22 4.59 12.30
#